data_AF-A0A958G4P3-F1
#
_entry.id   AF-A0A958G4P3-F1
#
_cell.length_a   1.000
_cell.length_b   1.000
_cell.length_c   1.000
_cell.angle_alpha   90.00
_cell.angle_beta   90.00
_cell.angle_gamma   90.00
#
_symmetry.space_group_name_H-M   'P 1'
#
loop_
_entity.id
_entity.type
_entity.pdbx_description
1 polymer ?
#
loop_
_entity_poly.entity_id
_entity_poly.type
_entity_poly.pdbx_seq_one_letter_code
_entity_poly.pdbx_strand_id
1 'polypeptide(L)' 'MQTKRFISVIVILLLFPALYSALAQDKTAITAEWIFSDEGLAADDVPRFTWLANSTAILYDLRQPAAE' A
#
# COMPACT_ATOMS: atom_id res chain seq x y z
N MET A 1 44.12 -6.25 17.29
CA MET A 1 43.33 -5.00 17.38
C MET A 1 42.44 -4.76 16.15
N GLN A 2 42.88 -5.15 14.94
CA GLN A 2 42.11 -5.03 13.68
C GLN A 2 40.82 -5.88 13.63
N THR A 3 40.86 -7.12 14.12
CA THR A 3 39.70 -8.05 14.06
C THR A 3 38.49 -7.58 14.88
N LYS A 4 38.73 -6.97 16.05
CA LYS A 4 37.66 -6.41 16.90
C LYS A 4 36.98 -5.19 16.27
N ARG A 5 37.74 -4.40 15.50
CA ARG A 5 37.22 -3.26 14.72
C ARG A 5 36.38 -3.75 13.54
N PHE A 6 36.81 -4.81 12.86
CA PHE A 6 36.06 -5.43 11.77
C PHE A 6 34.72 -6.02 12.23
N ILE A 7 34.72 -6.74 13.36
CA ILE A 7 33.50 -7.28 13.96
C ILE A 7 32.55 -6.15 14.37
N SER A 8 33.06 -5.07 14.96
CA SER A 8 32.22 -3.91 15.33
C SER A 8 31.56 -3.26 14.11
N VAL A 9 32.29 -3.12 13.00
CA VAL A 9 31.74 -2.56 11.76
C VAL A 9 30.65 -3.45 11.19
N ILE A 10 30.85 -4.78 11.18
CA ILE A 10 29.84 -5.73 10.70
C ILE A 10 28.58 -5.68 11.57
N VAL A 11 28.72 -5.61 12.90
CA VAL A 11 27.59 -5.50 13.82
C VAL A 11 26.81 -4.19 13.58
N ILE A 12 27.50 -3.07 13.39
CA ILE A 12 26.84 -1.79 13.08
C ILE A 12 26.10 -1.86 11.75
N LEU A 13 26.71 -2.47 10.72
CA LEU A 13 26.12 -2.61 9.39
C LEU A 13 24.87 -3.50 9.39
N LEU A 14 24.84 -4.53 10.26
CA LEU A 14 23.68 -5.42 10.43
C LEU A 14 22.55 -4.79 11.26
N LEU A 15 22.86 -3.89 12.18
CA LEU A 15 21.85 -3.23 13.04
C LEU A 15 21.19 -2.02 12.37
N PHE A 16 21.88 -1.36 11.44
CA PHE A 16 21.38 -0.18 10.72
C PHE A 16 20.05 -0.39 9.95
N PRO A 17 19.85 -1.47 9.17
CA PRO A 17 18.60 -1.68 8.43
C PRO A 17 17.39 -1.95 9.33
N ALA A 18 17.60 -2.52 10.52
CA ALA A 18 16.53 -2.75 11.49
C ALA A 18 16.00 -1.44 12.09
N LEU A 19 16.91 -0.50 12.41
CA LEU A 19 16.51 0.85 12.83
C LEU A 19 15.83 1.64 11.70
N TYR A 20 16.31 1.50 10.47
CA TYR A 20 15.73 2.19 9.33
C TYR A 20 14.29 1.74 9.06
N SER A 21 14.02 0.42 9.17
CA SER A 21 12.67 -0.14 8.98
C SER A 21 11.68 0.31 10.05
N ALA A 22 12.14 0.48 11.30
CA ALA A 22 11.32 0.97 12.40
C ALA A 22 10.97 2.47 12.27
N LEU A 23 11.87 3.27 11.68
CA LEU A 23 11.68 4.71 11.44
C LEU A 23 10.94 5.00 10.12
N ALA A 24 10.98 4.09 9.15
CA ALA A 24 10.26 4.17 7.89
C ALA A 24 8.78 3.73 8.00
N GLN A 25 8.31 3.42 9.21
CA GLN A 25 6.94 3.01 9.46
C GLN A 25 6.01 4.22 9.58
N ASP A 26 6.12 5.17 8.65
CA ASP A 26 5.02 6.08 8.33
C ASP A 26 4.01 5.27 7.50
N LYS A 27 3.37 4.30 8.15
CA LYS A 27 2.23 3.62 7.55
C LYS A 27 1.13 4.66 7.54
N THR A 28 0.89 5.27 6.38
CA THR A 28 -0.37 5.94 6.10
C THR A 28 -1.47 4.94 6.46
N ALA A 29 -2.03 5.10 7.65
CA ALA A 29 -3.06 4.20 8.14
C ALA A 29 -4.30 4.51 7.31
N ILE A 30 -5.03 3.49 6.89
CA ILE A 30 -6.36 3.70 6.33
C ILE A 30 -7.22 4.25 7.48
N THR A 31 -7.53 5.54 7.42
CA THR A 31 -8.40 6.22 8.38
C THR A 31 -9.78 6.45 7.77
N ALA A 32 -10.76 6.78 8.61
CA ALA A 32 -12.09 7.14 8.13
C ALA A 32 -12.03 8.38 7.22
N GLU A 33 -11.21 9.37 7.58
CA GLU A 33 -11.00 10.59 6.81
C GLU A 33 -10.40 10.28 5.43
N TRP A 34 -9.48 9.31 5.35
CA TRP A 34 -8.91 8.87 4.08
C TRP A 34 -9.94 8.12 3.22
N ILE A 35 -10.75 7.22 3.81
CA ILE A 35 -11.81 6.48 3.09
C ILE A 35 -12.80 7.43 2.41
N PHE A 36 -13.16 8.52 3.08
CA PHE A 36 -14.10 9.51 2.55
C PHE A 36 -13.43 10.66 1.79
N SER A 37 -12.12 10.61 1.57
CA SER A 37 -11.39 11.56 0.72
C SER A 37 -11.58 11.24 -0.77
N ASP A 38 -11.25 12.20 -1.65
CA ASP A 38 -11.29 11.98 -3.10
C ASP A 38 -10.40 10.80 -3.53
N GLU A 39 -9.25 10.61 -2.88
CA GLU A 39 -8.36 9.48 -3.14
C GLU A 39 -9.01 8.16 -2.74
N GLY A 40 -9.63 8.10 -1.56
CA GLY A 40 -10.34 6.91 -1.08
C GLY A 40 -11.52 6.55 -1.96
N LEU A 41 -12.31 7.55 -2.38
CA LEU A 41 -13.45 7.36 -3.28
C LEU A 41 -13.00 6.90 -4.68
N ALA A 42 -11.90 7.46 -5.20
CA ALA A 42 -11.33 7.02 -6.47
C ALA A 42 -10.78 5.59 -6.38
N ALA A 43 -10.18 5.21 -5.25
CA ALA A 43 -9.65 3.87 -5.02
C ALA A 43 -10.76 2.80 -4.88
N ASP A 44 -11.93 3.17 -4.35
CA ASP A 44 -13.11 2.31 -4.23
C ASP A 44 -14.08 2.43 -5.43
N ASP A 45 -13.70 3.12 -6.49
CA ASP A 45 -14.52 3.21 -7.70
C ASP A 45 -14.48 1.87 -8.44
N VAL A 46 -15.39 0.96 -8.06
CA VAL A 46 -15.51 -0.40 -8.62
C VAL A 46 -16.69 -0.50 -9.60
N PRO A 47 -16.59 -1.37 -10.62
CA PRO A 47 -17.68 -1.59 -11.56
C PRO A 47 -18.95 -2.08 -10.85
N ARG A 48 -20.11 -1.62 -11.34
CA ARG A 48 -21.39 -2.11 -10.85
C ARG A 48 -21.78 -3.35 -11.64
N PHE A 49 -22.43 -4.30 -10.99
CA PHE A 49 -22.97 -5.47 -11.66
C PHE A 49 -24.32 -5.89 -11.09
N THR A 50 -25.07 -6.64 -11.89
CA THR A 50 -26.31 -7.30 -11.45
C THR A 50 -26.35 -8.74 -11.93
N TRP A 51 -26.82 -9.64 -11.07
CA TRP A 51 -27.03 -11.05 -11.39
C TRP A 51 -28.43 -11.28 -11.92
N LEU A 52 -28.53 -12.01 -13.02
CA LEU A 52 -29.79 -12.49 -13.57
C LEU A 52 -30.11 -13.89 -13.02
N ALA A 53 -31.38 -14.27 -13.07
CA ALA A 53 -31.85 -15.57 -12.58
C ALA A 53 -31.28 -16.78 -13.36
N ASN A 54 -30.71 -16.54 -14.55
CA ASN A 54 -30.14 -17.57 -15.42
C ASN A 54 -28.62 -17.70 -15.26
N SER A 55 -28.06 -17.38 -14.09
CA SER A 55 -26.62 -17.46 -13.79
C SER A 55 -25.73 -16.61 -14.69
N THR A 56 -26.29 -15.54 -15.28
CA THR A 56 -25.55 -14.55 -16.08
C THR A 56 -25.41 -13.26 -15.29
N ALA A 57 -24.29 -12.55 -15.43
CA ALA A 57 -24.09 -11.21 -14.86
C ALA A 57 -24.03 -10.15 -15.95
N ILE A 58 -24.63 -8.99 -15.69
CA ILE A 58 -24.42 -7.77 -16.48
C ILE A 58 -23.42 -6.89 -15.71
N LEU A 59 -22.29 -6.59 -16.33
CA LEU A 59 -21.28 -5.66 -15.82
C LEU A 59 -21.50 -4.29 -16.45
N TYR A 60 -21.56 -3.24 -15.64
CA TYR A 60 -21.67 -1.86 -16.06
C TYR A 60 -20.56 -1.03 -15.44
N ASP A 61 -19.57 -0.68 -16.27
CA ASP A 61 -18.44 0.14 -15.88
C ASP A 61 -18.56 1.51 -16.54
N LEU A 62 -18.70 2.56 -15.73
CA LEU A 62 -18.81 3.95 -16.17
C LEU A 62 -17.52 4.74 -15.99
N ARG A 63 -16.47 4.09 -15.46
CA ARG A 63 -15.22 4.75 -15.12
C ARG A 63 -14.51 5.18 -16.40
N GLN A 64 -13.94 6.38 -16.36
CA GLN A 64 -13.16 6.91 -17.48
C GLN A 64 -11.67 6.77 -17.15
N PRO A 65 -10.82 6.51 -18.16
CA PRO A 65 -9.38 6.57 -17.96
C PRO A 65 -8.98 7.99 -17.52
N ALA A 66 -7.88 8.10 -16.78
CA ALA A 66 -7.28 9.40 -16.50
C ALA A 66 -6.96 10.11 -17.83
N ALA A 67 -7.21 11.43 -17.89
CA ALA A 67 -6.81 12.23 -19.04
C ALA A 67 -5.28 12.15 -19.23
N GLU A 68 -4.82 12.01 -20.47
CA GLU A 68 -3.39 12.11 -20.84
C GLU A 68 -2.83 13.52 -20.62
#